data_AF-A0A2V6X6Q9-F1
#
_entry.id   AF-A0A2V6X6Q9-F1
#
_cell.length_a   1.000
_cell.length_b   1.000
_cell.length_c   1.000
_cell.angle_alpha   90.00
_cell.angle_beta   90.00
_cell.angle_gamma   90.00
#
_symmetry.space_group_name_H-M   'P 1'
#
loop_
_entity.id
_entity.type
_entity.pdbx_description
1 polymer ?
#
loop_
_entity_poly.entity_id
_entity_poly.type
_entity_poly.pdbx_seq_one_letter_code
_entity_poly.pdbx_strand_id
1 'polypeptide(L)'
;MEPSRRGAAHACRVVAVTPPDSPSPSRPARRVAMVRPPGVSPEDGRARVDAHTRRADIAPAREGRMHFGAFFYGTVDMPDAGVDGPPAHARNYGQESYRRAYDDLIGYAQACDTLGYDSMWTAEHHFHNHGFEVVPNVVLFNAVLAQHTRRIRLGALIHVLTTWHPIHFAEDYALADVLSGGRLLCGLGRGTEERESNVFGVNVGYNGNADDTHNRDVFEEQVEIFKAATTNERFAYRGKHYTIPPAGLTFR
;
A
#
# COMPACT_ATOMS: atom_id res chain seq x y z
N MET A 1 -4.08 30.75 -29.69
CA MET A 1 -3.70 30.65 -28.27
C MET A 1 -4.71 29.73 -27.61
N GLU A 2 -4.26 28.63 -27.01
CA GLU A 2 -5.14 27.64 -26.36
C GLU A 2 -4.88 27.68 -24.83
N PRO A 3 -5.91 27.64 -23.98
CA PRO A 3 -5.71 27.79 -22.53
C PRO A 3 -5.10 26.54 -21.90
N SER A 4 -4.02 26.74 -21.13
CA SER A 4 -3.29 25.70 -20.41
C SER A 4 -4.21 24.81 -19.55
N ARG A 5 -4.17 23.50 -19.80
CA ARG A 5 -4.79 22.50 -18.91
C ARG A 5 -3.95 22.38 -17.64
N ARG A 6 -4.43 22.95 -16.54
CA ARG A 6 -3.83 22.78 -15.21
C ARG A 6 -3.89 21.30 -14.82
N GLY A 7 -2.74 20.69 -14.57
CA GLY A 7 -2.67 19.34 -14.00
C GLY A 7 -3.19 19.33 -12.57
N ALA A 8 -4.12 18.43 -12.26
CA ALA A 8 -4.51 18.14 -10.88
C ALA A 8 -3.41 17.29 -10.23
N ALA A 9 -2.60 17.92 -9.38
CA ALA A 9 -1.50 17.25 -8.68
C ALA A 9 -2.05 16.35 -7.56
N HIS A 10 -2.42 15.12 -7.90
CA HIS A 10 -2.50 14.03 -6.94
C HIS A 10 -1.08 13.64 -6.56
N ALA A 11 -0.61 14.21 -5.46
CA ALA A 11 0.59 13.80 -4.76
C ALA A 11 0.16 13.20 -3.42
N CYS A 12 0.45 11.93 -3.19
CA CYS A 12 0.40 11.38 -1.84
C CYS A 12 1.43 12.13 -0.97
N ARG A 13 0.97 12.91 0.02
CA ARG A 13 1.85 13.76 0.83
C ARG A 13 2.43 12.97 2.00
N VAL A 14 3.66 13.31 2.40
CA VAL A 14 4.19 12.93 3.72
C VAL A 14 3.44 13.76 4.78
N VAL A 15 2.95 13.10 5.83
CA VAL A 15 1.91 13.62 6.73
C VAL A 15 2.34 13.55 8.19
N ALA A 16 2.17 14.66 8.92
CA ALA A 16 2.67 14.80 10.28
C ALA A 16 1.69 14.25 11.34
N VAL A 17 2.23 13.48 12.27
CA VAL A 17 1.52 12.89 13.43
C VAL A 17 1.52 13.88 14.62
N THR A 18 0.45 13.95 15.41
CA THR A 18 0.25 15.01 16.44
C THR A 18 -0.22 14.52 17.83
N PRO A 19 0.23 15.14 18.94
CA PRO A 19 0.02 14.65 20.32
C PRO A 19 -1.43 14.67 20.84
N PRO A 20 -1.73 13.93 21.92
CA PRO A 20 -3.00 13.98 22.66
C PRO A 20 -2.90 14.64 24.06
N ASP A 21 -3.86 15.51 24.39
CA ASP A 21 -3.94 16.24 25.67
C ASP A 21 -4.51 15.40 26.85
N SER A 22 -4.29 15.84 28.10
CA SER A 22 -4.74 15.17 29.34
C SER A 22 -4.72 16.14 30.55
N PRO A 23 -5.43 15.91 31.70
CA PRO A 23 -5.77 14.61 32.27
C PRO A 23 -7.27 14.22 32.45
N SER A 24 -7.86 14.43 33.65
CA SER A 24 -8.77 13.45 34.30
C SER A 24 -9.50 14.10 35.49
N PRO A 25 -10.65 13.61 36.04
CA PRO A 25 -11.34 12.31 35.86
C PRO A 25 -12.80 12.47 35.32
N SER A 26 -13.76 11.53 35.35
CA SER A 26 -13.93 10.25 36.07
C SER A 26 -14.77 9.20 35.29
N ARG A 27 -15.42 8.23 35.97
CA ARG A 27 -16.10 7.03 35.41
C ARG A 27 -17.32 6.61 36.26
N PRO A 28 -18.25 5.74 35.77
CA PRO A 28 -18.35 5.07 34.45
C PRO A 28 -19.58 5.58 33.62
N ALA A 29 -19.92 5.11 32.40
CA ALA A 29 -19.59 3.87 31.68
C ALA A 29 -19.35 4.05 30.15
N ARG A 30 -19.18 2.94 29.42
CA ARG A 30 -18.62 2.86 28.06
C ARG A 30 -19.41 3.61 26.97
N ARG A 31 -18.75 4.53 26.26
CA ARG A 31 -18.96 4.92 24.84
C ARG A 31 -17.68 5.58 24.30
N VAL A 32 -17.47 5.53 22.98
CA VAL A 32 -16.37 6.27 22.30
C VAL A 32 -16.80 7.74 22.16
N ALA A 33 -15.89 8.68 22.41
CA ALA A 33 -16.19 10.11 22.39
C ALA A 33 -15.05 10.92 21.74
N MET A 34 -15.41 11.83 20.83
CA MET A 34 -14.54 12.94 20.43
C MET A 34 -14.59 14.05 21.49
N VAL A 35 -13.47 14.70 21.76
CA VAL A 35 -13.39 15.88 22.64
C VAL A 35 -13.70 17.13 21.83
N ARG A 36 -14.49 18.06 22.40
CA ARG A 36 -14.97 19.29 21.75
C ARG A 36 -14.45 20.53 22.50
N PRO A 37 -13.84 21.52 21.82
CA PRO A 37 -13.45 22.79 22.45
C PRO A 37 -14.67 23.65 22.85
N PRO A 38 -14.57 24.48 23.91
CA PRO A 38 -15.63 25.42 24.27
C PRO A 38 -15.70 26.62 23.29
N GLY A 39 -16.91 27.11 23.01
CA GLY A 39 -17.14 28.35 22.26
C GLY A 39 -18.06 28.26 21.04
N VAL A 40 -18.25 27.08 20.44
CA VAL A 40 -19.12 26.88 19.26
C VAL A 40 -20.58 26.67 19.70
N SER A 41 -21.53 27.36 19.05
CA SER A 41 -22.95 27.35 19.41
C SER A 41 -23.62 25.95 19.24
N PRO A 42 -24.85 25.76 19.75
CA PRO A 42 -25.59 24.50 19.58
C PRO A 42 -25.98 24.17 18.13
N GLU A 43 -26.05 25.17 17.23
CA GLU A 43 -26.63 24.98 15.89
C GLU A 43 -25.54 24.80 14.81
N ASP A 44 -24.44 25.54 14.91
CA ASP A 44 -23.29 25.45 13.98
C ASP A 44 -22.53 24.12 14.09
N GLY A 45 -22.66 23.44 15.24
CA GLY A 45 -21.96 22.19 15.53
C GLY A 45 -22.46 20.96 14.75
N ARG A 46 -23.43 21.10 13.85
CA ARG A 46 -23.98 19.99 13.05
C ARG A 46 -23.15 19.70 11.80
N ALA A 47 -21.84 19.52 11.98
CA ALA A 47 -21.02 18.76 11.05
C ALA A 47 -21.51 17.30 11.06
N ARG A 48 -22.54 17.02 10.25
CA ARG A 48 -22.84 15.67 9.82
C ARG A 48 -21.57 15.10 9.18
N VAL A 49 -21.40 13.77 9.25
CA VAL A 49 -20.78 13.09 8.11
C VAL A 49 -21.82 13.13 7.00
N ASP A 50 -21.96 14.28 6.35
CA ASP A 50 -22.65 14.33 5.07
C ASP A 50 -21.91 13.35 4.16
N ALA A 51 -22.65 12.61 3.33
CA ALA A 51 -22.09 11.77 2.26
C ALA A 51 -21.58 12.67 1.11
N HIS A 52 -20.83 13.69 1.49
CA HIS A 52 -20.12 14.70 0.73
C HIS A 52 -18.64 14.68 1.16
N THR A 53 -18.09 13.46 1.27
CA THR A 53 -17.02 13.17 0.31
C THR A 53 -17.48 13.76 -1.02
N ARG A 54 -16.89 14.89 -1.44
CA ARG A 54 -16.92 15.22 -2.86
C ARG A 54 -16.43 13.94 -3.53
N ARG A 55 -17.27 13.32 -4.36
CA ARG A 55 -16.78 12.28 -5.28
C ARG A 55 -15.58 12.93 -5.94
N ALA A 56 -14.37 12.47 -5.65
CA ALA A 56 -13.17 13.15 -6.13
C ALA A 56 -13.14 12.92 -7.65
N ASP A 57 -13.62 13.93 -8.40
CA ASP A 57 -14.65 13.70 -9.42
C ASP A 57 -14.42 12.41 -10.20
N ILE A 58 -15.21 11.38 -9.87
CA ILE A 58 -15.17 10.08 -10.55
C ILE A 58 -15.65 10.37 -11.96
N ALA A 59 -14.68 10.71 -12.82
CA ALA A 59 -14.93 11.42 -14.05
C ALA A 59 -15.97 10.63 -14.85
N PRO A 60 -17.07 11.28 -15.30
CA PRO A 60 -18.26 10.59 -15.79
C PRO A 60 -17.84 9.52 -16.79
N ALA A 61 -18.15 8.26 -16.43
CA ALA A 61 -17.33 7.09 -16.76
C ALA A 61 -16.81 7.14 -18.20
N ARG A 62 -15.50 7.34 -18.36
CA ARG A 62 -14.86 7.72 -19.63
C ARG A 62 -15.24 6.74 -20.75
N GLU A 63 -16.17 7.21 -21.59
CA GLU A 63 -16.45 6.78 -22.96
C GLU A 63 -15.93 5.38 -23.32
N GLY A 64 -16.61 4.35 -22.81
CA GLY A 64 -16.49 2.94 -23.16
C GLY A 64 -15.11 2.30 -23.36
N ARG A 65 -14.01 2.89 -22.87
CA ARG A 65 -12.66 2.41 -23.20
C ARG A 65 -12.24 1.23 -22.32
N MET A 66 -11.83 0.14 -22.97
CA MET A 66 -11.13 -0.97 -22.32
C MET A 66 -9.73 -0.53 -21.88
N HIS A 67 -9.36 -0.86 -20.64
CA HIS A 67 -8.01 -0.66 -20.11
C HIS A 67 -7.24 -1.98 -20.13
N PHE A 68 -5.96 -1.93 -20.52
CA PHE A 68 -5.11 -3.11 -20.59
C PHE A 68 -3.99 -3.06 -19.54
N GLY A 69 -3.97 -4.06 -18.66
CA GLY A 69 -2.91 -4.28 -17.68
C GLY A 69 -2.09 -5.53 -18.03
N ALA A 70 -0.78 -5.47 -17.77
CA ALA A 70 0.09 -6.65 -17.79
C ALA A 70 0.54 -6.98 -16.37
N PHE A 71 0.50 -8.26 -15.98
CA PHE A 71 1.01 -8.73 -14.69
C PHE A 71 2.20 -9.66 -14.93
N PHE A 72 3.27 -9.45 -14.16
CA PHE A 72 4.46 -10.27 -14.18
C PHE A 72 4.79 -10.70 -12.74
N TYR A 73 4.87 -12.01 -12.52
CA TYR A 73 5.26 -12.61 -11.24
C TYR A 73 6.67 -12.18 -10.78
N GLY A 74 7.56 -11.84 -11.73
CA GLY A 74 8.98 -11.60 -11.47
C GLY A 74 9.72 -12.92 -11.39
N THR A 75 9.72 -13.65 -12.50
CA THR A 75 10.25 -15.01 -12.62
C THR A 75 11.64 -14.98 -13.24
N VAL A 76 12.56 -15.82 -12.76
CA VAL A 76 13.87 -16.03 -13.42
C VAL A 76 13.70 -16.84 -14.71
N ASP A 77 14.70 -16.82 -15.59
CA ASP A 77 14.72 -17.78 -16.71
C ASP A 77 14.81 -19.22 -16.19
N MET A 78 13.87 -20.06 -16.60
CA MET A 78 13.68 -21.44 -16.15
C MET A 78 13.56 -22.38 -17.36
N PRO A 79 14.69 -22.85 -17.94
CA PRO A 79 14.70 -23.63 -19.18
C PRO A 79 14.04 -25.02 -19.06
N ASP A 80 13.78 -25.46 -17.83
CA ASP A 80 13.11 -26.68 -17.42
C ASP A 80 11.75 -26.40 -16.73
N ALA A 81 11.12 -25.26 -17.04
CA ALA A 81 9.75 -24.97 -16.62
C ALA A 81 8.72 -25.83 -17.37
N GLY A 82 7.83 -26.48 -16.62
CA GLY A 82 6.79 -27.35 -17.19
C GLY A 82 6.26 -28.34 -16.16
N VAL A 83 5.30 -29.18 -16.57
CA VAL A 83 4.71 -30.24 -15.72
C VAL A 83 5.76 -31.31 -15.38
N ASP A 84 6.65 -31.61 -16.32
CA ASP A 84 7.74 -32.59 -16.17
C ASP A 84 9.02 -32.00 -15.54
N GLY A 85 9.02 -30.70 -15.21
CA GLY A 85 10.14 -30.02 -14.58
C GLY A 85 10.30 -30.35 -13.08
N PRO A 86 11.47 -30.11 -12.47
CA PRO A 86 11.64 -30.29 -11.04
C PRO A 86 10.67 -29.40 -10.23
N PRO A 87 10.15 -29.90 -9.10
CA PRO A 87 9.20 -29.15 -8.27
C PRO A 87 9.87 -27.92 -7.63
N ALA A 88 9.07 -26.90 -7.33
CA ALA A 88 9.57 -25.61 -6.80
C ALA A 88 10.57 -25.76 -5.64
N HIS A 89 10.29 -26.63 -4.66
CA HIS A 89 11.16 -26.84 -3.50
C HIS A 89 12.55 -27.45 -3.82
N ALA A 90 12.72 -28.04 -5.01
CA ALA A 90 13.99 -28.59 -5.49
C ALA A 90 14.81 -27.58 -6.33
N ARG A 91 14.25 -26.40 -6.64
CA ARG A 91 14.90 -25.34 -7.41
C ARG A 91 15.63 -24.37 -6.49
N ASN A 92 16.79 -23.89 -6.93
CA ASN A 92 17.55 -22.87 -6.22
C ASN A 92 18.40 -22.07 -7.22
N TYR A 93 18.19 -20.76 -7.32
CA TYR A 93 18.85 -19.91 -8.32
C TYR A 93 19.89 -18.96 -7.71
N GLY A 94 20.85 -18.55 -8.54
CA GLY A 94 21.97 -17.68 -8.16
C GLY A 94 21.71 -16.19 -8.43
N GLN A 95 22.60 -15.33 -7.91
CA GLN A 95 22.48 -13.87 -8.02
C GLN A 95 22.32 -13.37 -9.47
N GLU A 96 23.02 -13.98 -10.43
CA GLU A 96 22.92 -13.62 -11.86
C GLU A 96 21.54 -13.92 -12.46
N SER A 97 20.85 -14.97 -12.00
CA SER A 97 19.47 -15.29 -12.42
C SER A 97 18.48 -14.24 -11.90
N TYR A 98 18.61 -13.81 -10.64
CA TYR A 98 17.77 -12.74 -10.09
C TYR A 98 18.08 -11.40 -10.74
N ARG A 99 19.37 -11.09 -11.00
CA ARG A 99 19.79 -9.87 -11.70
C ARG A 99 19.14 -9.78 -13.09
N ARG A 100 19.11 -10.88 -13.84
CA ARG A 100 18.40 -10.98 -15.13
C ARG A 100 16.90 -10.78 -14.99
N ALA A 101 16.25 -11.43 -14.02
CA ALA A 101 14.82 -11.23 -13.77
C ALA A 101 14.46 -9.75 -13.52
N TYR A 102 15.32 -8.99 -12.83
CA TYR A 102 15.15 -7.53 -12.66
C TYR A 102 15.41 -6.73 -13.94
N ASP A 103 16.47 -7.04 -14.70
CA ASP A 103 16.73 -6.43 -16.02
C ASP A 103 15.52 -6.65 -16.96
N ASP A 104 15.00 -7.87 -17.01
CA ASP A 104 13.88 -8.30 -17.84
C ASP A 104 12.57 -7.60 -17.42
N LEU A 105 12.28 -7.53 -16.11
CA LEU A 105 11.14 -6.76 -15.59
C LEU A 105 11.21 -5.27 -15.95
N ILE A 106 12.40 -4.66 -15.94
CA ILE A 106 12.61 -3.28 -16.41
C ILE A 106 12.33 -3.18 -17.91
N GLY A 107 12.81 -4.14 -18.71
CA GLY A 107 12.53 -4.25 -20.13
C GLY A 107 11.03 -4.41 -20.44
N TYR A 108 10.31 -5.24 -19.68
CA TYR A 108 8.86 -5.42 -19.79
C TYR A 108 8.10 -4.13 -19.46
N ALA A 109 8.51 -3.39 -18.43
CA ALA A 109 7.92 -2.09 -18.10
C ALA A 109 8.09 -1.07 -19.24
N GLN A 110 9.29 -1.01 -19.84
CA GLN A 110 9.59 -0.15 -20.99
C GLN A 110 8.80 -0.57 -22.24
N ALA A 111 8.65 -1.87 -22.49
CA ALA A 111 7.85 -2.39 -23.59
C ALA A 111 6.37 -2.04 -23.41
N CYS A 112 5.78 -2.29 -22.24
CA CYS A 112 4.38 -1.98 -21.94
C CYS A 112 4.08 -0.47 -22.02
N ASP A 113 4.97 0.40 -21.53
CA ASP A 113 4.82 1.87 -21.63
C ASP A 113 4.88 2.37 -23.09
N THR A 114 5.71 1.73 -23.92
CA THR A 114 5.86 2.02 -25.34
C THR A 114 4.66 1.53 -26.15
N LEU A 115 4.20 0.31 -25.89
CA LEU A 115 3.04 -0.33 -26.53
C LEU A 115 1.69 0.28 -26.08
N GLY A 116 1.68 1.09 -25.01
CA GLY A 116 0.49 1.84 -24.59
C GLY A 116 -0.43 1.11 -23.62
N TYR A 117 0.10 0.14 -22.86
CA TYR A 117 -0.63 -0.46 -21.74
C TYR A 117 -0.97 0.61 -20.68
N ASP A 118 -2.13 0.48 -20.06
CA ASP A 118 -2.57 1.37 -18.99
C ASP A 118 -1.82 1.11 -17.67
N SER A 119 -1.41 -0.14 -17.43
CA SER A 119 -0.72 -0.54 -16.19
C SER A 119 0.20 -1.76 -16.36
N MET A 120 1.25 -1.81 -15.54
CA MET A 120 2.05 -3.01 -15.25
C MET A 120 1.93 -3.32 -13.75
N TRP A 121 1.88 -4.61 -13.42
CA TRP A 121 1.72 -5.11 -12.05
C TRP A 121 2.80 -6.14 -11.71
N THR A 122 3.21 -6.16 -10.45
CA THR A 122 3.99 -7.25 -9.82
C THR A 122 3.33 -7.67 -8.49
N ALA A 123 3.81 -8.74 -7.87
CA ALA A 123 3.35 -9.21 -6.56
C ALA A 123 4.52 -9.20 -5.56
N GLU A 124 4.24 -8.93 -4.28
CA GLU A 124 5.24 -8.93 -3.22
C GLU A 124 5.41 -10.33 -2.64
N HIS A 125 6.60 -10.92 -2.78
CA HIS A 125 6.93 -12.25 -2.25
C HIS A 125 8.34 -12.33 -1.66
N HIS A 126 8.46 -13.00 -0.51
CA HIS A 126 9.64 -13.02 0.34
C HIS A 126 10.33 -14.40 0.36
N PHE A 127 11.66 -14.42 0.41
CA PHE A 127 12.47 -15.65 0.53
C PHE A 127 12.26 -16.71 -0.58
N HIS A 128 11.72 -16.33 -1.75
CA HIS A 128 11.42 -17.21 -2.89
C HIS A 128 12.66 -17.58 -3.72
N ASN A 129 13.59 -18.31 -3.09
CA ASN A 129 14.82 -18.84 -3.71
C ASN A 129 14.60 -19.80 -4.90
N HIS A 130 13.35 -20.24 -5.09
CA HIS A 130 12.92 -21.14 -6.15
C HIS A 130 12.52 -20.42 -7.45
N GLY A 131 12.60 -19.10 -7.50
CA GLY A 131 12.68 -18.31 -8.74
C GLY A 131 11.36 -17.89 -9.41
N PHE A 132 10.19 -18.17 -8.81
CA PHE A 132 8.88 -17.85 -9.40
C PHE A 132 8.46 -16.39 -9.20
N GLU A 133 8.48 -15.90 -7.96
CA GLU A 133 8.24 -14.50 -7.61
C GLU A 133 9.44 -13.91 -6.84
N VAL A 134 10.31 -13.15 -7.51
CA VAL A 134 11.58 -12.68 -6.91
C VAL A 134 11.54 -11.19 -6.51
N VAL A 135 10.36 -10.63 -6.22
CA VAL A 135 10.17 -9.21 -5.90
C VAL A 135 9.69 -9.02 -4.44
N PRO A 136 10.60 -8.91 -3.46
CA PRO A 136 10.25 -8.78 -2.04
C PRO A 136 9.90 -7.36 -1.58
N ASN A 137 10.08 -6.35 -2.44
CA ASN A 137 9.69 -4.97 -2.12
C ASN A 137 9.17 -4.28 -3.38
N VAL A 138 7.85 -4.32 -3.57
CA VAL A 138 7.20 -3.76 -4.75
C VAL A 138 7.15 -2.23 -4.71
N VAL A 139 7.20 -1.58 -3.53
CA VAL A 139 7.25 -0.10 -3.43
C VAL A 139 8.56 0.42 -4.00
N LEU A 140 9.68 -0.13 -3.54
CA LEU A 140 11.02 0.19 -4.04
C LEU A 140 11.17 -0.15 -5.52
N PHE A 141 10.69 -1.32 -5.95
CA PHE A 141 10.82 -1.72 -7.35
C PHE A 141 9.95 -0.84 -8.28
N ASN A 142 8.74 -0.47 -7.88
CA ASN A 142 7.91 0.46 -8.66
C ASN A 142 8.50 1.88 -8.70
N ALA A 143 9.20 2.33 -7.65
CA ALA A 143 9.95 3.58 -7.69
C ALA A 143 11.10 3.55 -8.74
N VAL A 144 11.77 2.41 -8.90
CA VAL A 144 12.77 2.18 -9.96
C VAL A 144 12.11 2.12 -11.34
N LEU A 145 11.08 1.28 -11.53
CA LEU A 145 10.35 1.19 -12.80
C LEU A 145 9.79 2.55 -13.25
N ALA A 146 9.43 3.43 -12.30
CA ALA A 146 8.98 4.78 -12.60
C ALA A 146 10.05 5.66 -13.26
N GLN A 147 11.34 5.48 -12.93
CA GLN A 147 12.42 6.22 -13.61
C GLN A 147 12.71 5.69 -15.02
N HIS A 148 12.38 4.42 -15.28
CA HIS A 148 12.56 3.77 -16.58
C HIS A 148 11.37 3.94 -17.54
N THR A 149 10.23 4.48 -17.09
CA THR A 149 8.97 4.58 -17.85
C THR A 149 8.35 5.98 -17.76
N ARG A 150 7.50 6.36 -18.72
CA ARG A 150 6.99 7.74 -18.86
C ARG A 150 5.50 7.92 -18.58
N ARG A 151 4.64 6.93 -18.83
CA ARG A 151 3.17 7.08 -18.73
C ARG A 151 2.49 5.93 -17.99
N ILE A 152 2.96 4.71 -18.16
CA ILE A 152 2.34 3.51 -17.58
C ILE A 152 2.22 3.61 -16.06
N ARG A 153 1.12 3.10 -15.53
CA ARG A 153 0.88 2.99 -14.09
C ARG A 153 1.55 1.72 -13.54
N LEU A 154 2.09 1.82 -12.34
CA LEU A 154 2.93 0.77 -11.76
C LEU A 154 2.29 0.28 -10.46
N GLY A 155 1.85 -0.97 -10.44
CA GLY A 155 1.02 -1.51 -9.37
C GLY A 155 1.63 -2.68 -8.62
N ALA A 156 1.27 -2.81 -7.35
CA ALA A 156 1.32 -4.08 -6.64
C ALA A 156 -0.06 -4.74 -6.75
N LEU A 157 -0.14 -6.03 -7.08
CA LEU A 157 -1.38 -6.79 -6.84
C LEU A 157 -1.68 -6.84 -5.34
N ILE A 158 -0.64 -7.10 -4.55
CA ILE A 158 -0.64 -7.16 -3.09
C ILE A 158 0.70 -6.58 -2.62
N HIS A 159 0.64 -5.58 -1.74
CA HIS A 159 1.61 -5.39 -0.67
C HIS A 159 1.15 -6.16 0.57
N VAL A 160 2.06 -6.88 1.23
CA VAL A 160 1.74 -7.72 2.40
C VAL A 160 1.76 -6.84 3.65
N LEU A 161 0.78 -5.94 3.77
CA LEU A 161 0.82 -4.77 4.68
C LEU A 161 1.14 -5.12 6.14
N THR A 162 0.81 -6.34 6.58
CA THR A 162 1.01 -6.86 7.93
C THR A 162 2.49 -7.05 8.30
N THR A 163 3.39 -7.30 7.35
CA THR A 163 4.85 -7.34 7.57
C THR A 163 5.47 -5.95 7.71
N TRP A 164 4.71 -4.89 7.47
CA TRP A 164 5.16 -3.50 7.53
C TRP A 164 4.64 -2.77 8.78
N HIS A 165 5.38 -1.77 9.24
CA HIS A 165 4.81 -0.76 10.14
C HIS A 165 3.96 0.22 9.29
N PRO A 166 2.67 0.43 9.58
CA PRO A 166 1.75 1.10 8.65
C PRO A 166 2.11 2.57 8.37
N ILE A 167 2.85 3.24 9.27
CA ILE A 167 3.37 4.59 9.02
C ILE A 167 4.54 4.57 8.05
N HIS A 168 5.50 3.65 8.21
CA HIS A 168 6.65 3.57 7.29
C HIS A 168 6.18 3.19 5.88
N PHE A 169 5.24 2.24 5.76
CA PHE A 169 4.63 1.92 4.48
C PHE A 169 3.89 3.11 3.86
N ALA A 170 3.17 3.92 4.66
CA ALA A 170 2.55 5.14 4.16
C ALA A 170 3.57 6.19 3.68
N GLU A 171 4.69 6.34 4.38
CA GLU A 171 5.77 7.28 4.03
C GLU A 171 6.55 6.82 2.79
N ASP A 172 6.96 5.54 2.73
CA ASP A 172 7.65 4.94 1.57
C ASP A 172 6.76 4.99 0.32
N TYR A 173 5.49 4.61 0.44
CA TYR A 173 4.54 4.66 -0.67
C TYR A 173 4.26 6.10 -1.11
N ALA A 174 4.14 7.05 -0.18
CA ALA A 174 3.97 8.46 -0.52
C ALA A 174 5.17 9.04 -1.28
N LEU A 175 6.39 8.73 -0.81
CA LEU A 175 7.64 9.12 -1.46
C LEU A 175 7.74 8.53 -2.87
N ALA A 176 7.47 7.23 -3.01
CA ALA A 176 7.49 6.54 -4.29
C ALA A 176 6.43 7.08 -5.28
N ASP A 177 5.22 7.41 -4.80
CA ASP A 177 4.16 7.98 -5.65
C ASP A 177 4.53 9.38 -6.15
N VAL A 178 5.06 10.24 -5.27
CA VAL A 178 5.59 11.57 -5.65
C VAL A 178 6.71 11.46 -6.68
N LEU A 179 7.68 10.57 -6.46
CA LEU A 179 8.79 10.32 -7.40
C LEU A 179 8.34 9.67 -8.72
N SER A 180 7.19 9.01 -8.74
CA SER A 180 6.58 8.46 -9.97
C SER A 180 5.80 9.48 -10.79
N GLY A 181 5.39 10.58 -10.16
CA GLY A 181 4.44 11.56 -10.72
C GLY A 181 2.97 11.14 -10.59
N GLY A 182 2.58 10.49 -9.49
CA GLY A 182 1.19 10.06 -9.24
C GLY A 182 0.76 8.83 -10.03
N ARG A 183 1.70 7.96 -10.42
CA ARG A 183 1.48 6.82 -11.32
C ARG A 183 1.28 5.49 -10.61
N LEU A 184 1.51 5.40 -9.29
CA LEU A 184 1.44 4.11 -8.60
C LEU A 184 0.00 3.60 -8.44
N LEU A 185 -0.15 2.30 -8.16
CA LEU A 185 -1.41 1.62 -7.88
C LEU A 185 -1.24 0.68 -6.68
N CYS A 186 -1.94 0.98 -5.58
CA CYS A 186 -1.78 0.30 -4.30
C CYS A 186 -2.77 -0.86 -4.17
N GLY A 187 -2.33 -2.08 -4.48
CA GLY A 187 -2.98 -3.30 -4.00
C GLY A 187 -2.52 -3.62 -2.58
N LEU A 188 -3.46 -3.92 -1.68
CA LEU A 188 -3.19 -4.23 -0.28
C LEU A 188 -3.73 -5.62 0.05
N GLY A 189 -2.92 -6.46 0.70
CA GLY A 189 -3.32 -7.78 1.16
C GLY A 189 -2.74 -8.11 2.52
N ARG A 190 -3.39 -9.08 3.20
CA ARG A 190 -3.07 -9.50 4.57
C ARG A 190 -1.84 -10.40 4.67
N GLY A 191 -1.47 -11.08 3.58
CA GLY A 191 -0.59 -12.25 3.63
C GLY A 191 -1.28 -13.48 4.20
N THR A 192 -0.82 -14.65 3.75
CA THR A 192 -1.27 -15.97 4.24
C THR A 192 -0.14 -16.99 4.30
N GLU A 193 0.97 -16.81 3.56
CA GLU A 193 2.06 -17.78 3.57
C GLU A 193 2.88 -17.67 4.86
N GLU A 194 2.94 -18.77 5.61
CA GLU A 194 3.62 -18.88 6.90
C GLU A 194 5.13 -18.74 6.75
N ARG A 195 5.71 -19.32 5.68
CA ARG A 195 7.14 -19.21 5.38
C ARG A 195 7.57 -17.76 5.12
N GLU A 196 6.72 -16.96 4.51
CA GLU A 196 7.00 -15.57 4.19
C GLU A 196 6.81 -14.66 5.41
N SER A 197 5.67 -14.78 6.07
CA SER A 197 5.20 -13.80 7.06
C SER A 197 5.83 -13.98 8.45
N ASN A 198 5.98 -15.24 8.90
CA ASN A 198 6.41 -15.53 10.27
C ASN A 198 7.84 -15.06 10.56
N VAL A 199 8.69 -14.91 9.52
CA VAL A 199 10.07 -14.39 9.64
C VAL A 199 10.10 -12.91 10.07
N PHE A 200 9.06 -12.15 9.74
CA PHE A 200 8.87 -10.77 10.20
C PHE A 200 8.17 -10.67 11.57
N GLY A 201 7.93 -11.81 12.23
CA GLY A 201 7.15 -11.89 13.48
C GLY A 201 5.63 -11.81 13.27
N VAL A 202 5.16 -11.89 12.02
CA VAL A 202 3.74 -11.89 11.68
C VAL A 202 3.24 -13.31 11.59
N ASN A 203 2.72 -13.84 12.69
CA ASN A 203 2.02 -15.13 12.67
C ASN A 203 0.78 -15.01 11.76
N VAL A 204 0.75 -15.82 10.71
CA VAL A 204 -0.45 -16.03 9.90
C VAL A 204 -1.08 -17.37 10.26
N GLY A 205 -2.32 -17.57 9.84
CA GLY A 205 -3.08 -18.78 10.15
C GLY A 205 -4.29 -18.94 9.26
N TYR A 206 -4.99 -20.05 9.45
CA TYR A 206 -6.08 -20.50 8.57
C TYR A 206 -7.33 -20.87 9.37
N ASN A 207 -8.46 -20.99 8.66
CA ASN A 207 -9.74 -21.53 9.17
C ASN A 207 -10.29 -20.83 10.43
N GLY A 208 -10.03 -19.52 10.60
CA GLY A 208 -10.53 -18.75 11.73
C GLY A 208 -9.83 -19.02 13.06
N ASN A 209 -8.60 -19.56 13.05
CA ASN A 209 -7.80 -19.73 14.26
C ASN A 209 -7.39 -18.37 14.89
N ALA A 210 -6.65 -18.42 15.99
CA ALA A 210 -6.23 -17.23 16.73
C ALA A 210 -5.35 -16.29 15.88
N ASP A 211 -4.39 -16.84 15.14
CA ASP A 211 -3.46 -16.09 14.30
C ASP A 211 -4.15 -15.54 13.04
N ASP A 212 -5.03 -16.30 12.37
CA ASP A 212 -5.89 -15.80 11.27
C ASP A 212 -6.70 -14.58 11.70
N THR A 213 -7.27 -14.65 12.91
CA THR A 213 -8.09 -13.57 13.47
C THR A 213 -7.24 -12.38 13.86
N HIS A 214 -6.11 -12.59 14.53
CA HIS A 214 -5.19 -11.50 14.88
C HIS A 214 -4.63 -10.79 13.65
N ASN A 215 -4.19 -11.55 12.65
CA ASN A 215 -3.66 -11.06 11.39
C ASN A 215 -4.71 -10.27 10.58
N ARG A 216 -5.98 -10.69 10.63
CA ARG A 216 -7.11 -9.92 10.05
C ARG A 216 -7.33 -8.60 10.78
N ASP A 217 -7.44 -8.65 12.11
CA ASP A 217 -7.67 -7.46 12.94
C ASP A 217 -6.55 -6.42 12.74
N VAL A 218 -5.28 -6.86 12.67
CA VAL A 218 -4.13 -6.00 12.37
C VAL A 218 -4.23 -5.41 10.96
N PHE A 219 -4.50 -6.22 9.93
CA PHE A 219 -4.61 -5.74 8.56
C PHE A 219 -5.72 -4.71 8.37
N GLU A 220 -6.90 -4.93 8.96
CA GLU A 220 -8.01 -3.98 8.91
C GLU A 220 -7.61 -2.64 9.57
N GLU A 221 -6.95 -2.69 10.74
CA GLU A 221 -6.45 -1.51 11.45
C GLU A 221 -5.36 -0.77 10.66
N GLN A 222 -4.42 -1.48 10.04
CA GLN A 222 -3.39 -0.91 9.16
C GLN A 222 -3.99 -0.26 7.91
N VAL A 223 -5.03 -0.85 7.31
CA VAL A 223 -5.73 -0.30 6.15
C VAL A 223 -6.46 0.99 6.51
N GLU A 224 -7.02 1.12 7.71
CA GLU A 224 -7.55 2.39 8.23
C GLU A 224 -6.45 3.43 8.41
N ILE A 225 -5.32 3.06 9.03
CA ILE A 225 -4.18 3.95 9.26
C ILE A 225 -3.59 4.45 7.93
N PHE A 226 -3.40 3.57 6.94
CA PHE A 226 -2.91 3.94 5.61
C PHE A 226 -3.87 4.89 4.89
N LYS A 227 -5.19 4.64 4.95
CA LYS A 227 -6.20 5.57 4.41
C LYS A 227 -6.17 6.92 5.13
N ALA A 228 -6.01 6.94 6.45
CA ALA A 228 -5.91 8.18 7.22
C ALA A 228 -4.66 8.98 6.84
N ALA A 229 -3.50 8.33 6.79
CA ALA A 229 -2.21 8.93 6.42
C ALA A 229 -2.19 9.49 4.99
N THR A 230 -2.80 8.79 4.04
CA THR A 230 -2.78 9.18 2.61
C THR A 230 -3.85 10.21 2.21
N THR A 231 -4.82 10.53 3.08
CA THR A 231 -5.95 11.42 2.75
C THR A 231 -6.06 12.70 3.60
N ASN A 232 -5.37 12.80 4.74
CA ASN A 232 -5.45 13.94 5.67
C ASN A 232 -4.09 14.63 5.81
N GLU A 233 -4.04 15.96 5.93
CA GLU A 233 -2.75 16.67 6.11
C GLU A 233 -2.06 16.38 7.46
N ARG A 234 -2.83 15.95 8.46
CA ARG A 234 -2.40 15.46 9.79
C ARG A 234 -3.45 14.47 10.30
N PHE A 235 -3.04 13.50 11.12
CA PHE A 235 -3.98 12.62 11.82
C PHE A 235 -3.43 12.07 13.14
N ALA A 236 -4.33 11.48 13.92
CA ALA A 236 -4.02 10.60 15.04
C ALA A 236 -4.97 9.40 14.99
N TYR A 237 -4.52 8.24 15.48
CA TYR A 237 -5.24 6.97 15.43
C TYR A 237 -5.14 6.21 16.76
N ARG A 238 -6.21 5.50 17.14
CA ARG A 238 -6.29 4.69 18.36
C ARG A 238 -7.20 3.48 18.12
N GLY A 239 -6.60 2.34 17.80
CA GLY A 239 -7.32 1.08 17.62
C GLY A 239 -7.00 0.06 18.72
N LYS A 240 -6.97 -1.21 18.35
CA LYS A 240 -6.68 -2.37 19.21
C LYS A 240 -5.19 -2.71 19.23
N HIS A 241 -4.49 -2.48 18.12
CA HIS A 241 -3.09 -2.87 17.90
C HIS A 241 -2.15 -1.66 17.79
N TYR A 242 -2.65 -0.49 17.38
CA TYR A 242 -1.88 0.73 17.17
C TYR A 242 -2.43 1.93 17.95
N THR A 243 -1.53 2.81 18.36
CA THR A 243 -1.84 4.14 18.90
C THR A 243 -0.80 5.11 18.36
N ILE A 244 -1.25 6.03 17.52
CA ILE A 244 -0.42 6.91 16.69
C ILE A 244 -0.86 8.36 16.95
N PRO A 245 -0.01 9.22 17.54
CA PRO A 245 1.25 8.88 18.19
C PRO A 245 1.03 8.07 19.48
N PRO A 246 2.04 7.31 19.94
CA PRO A 246 2.02 6.72 21.27
C PRO A 246 1.89 7.79 22.37
N ALA A 247 1.30 7.41 23.50
CA ALA A 247 1.07 8.31 24.63
C ALA A 247 2.40 8.74 25.28
N GLY A 248 2.44 9.97 25.82
CA GLY A 248 3.61 10.51 26.52
C GLY A 248 4.71 11.10 25.63
N LEU A 249 4.51 11.17 24.30
CA LEU A 249 5.44 11.87 23.41
C LEU A 249 5.40 13.39 23.62
N THR A 250 6.51 13.94 24.09
CA THR A 250 6.80 15.38 24.03
C THR A 250 7.39 15.73 22.68
N PHE A 251 6.63 16.45 21.86
CA PHE A 251 7.07 16.99 20.58
C PHE A 251 8.04 18.17 20.84
N ARG A 252 9.06 18.31 19.99
CA ARG A 252 10.14 19.32 20.10
C ARG A 252 10.19 20.17 18.85
#